data_AF-A0A2N8M386-F1
#
_entry.id   AF-A0A2N8M386-F1
#
_cell.length_a   1.000
_cell.length_b   1.000
_cell.length_c   1.000
_cell.angle_alpha   90.00
_cell.angle_beta   90.00
_cell.angle_gamma   90.00
#
_symmetry.space_group_name_H-M   'P 1'
#
loop_
_entity.id
_entity.type
_entity.pdbx_description
1 polymer ?
#
loop_
_entity_poly.entity_id
_entity_poly.type
_entity_poly.pdbx_seq_one_letter_code
_entity_poly.pdbx_strand_id
1 'polypeptide(L)'
;MAELLIIIGVSAIIVTTLGLMNEASHRGHSPVFFLVPVASLGQVQGNWEGYRWWALGRVAAVLVTAVGIAMYVTDSSDIRGPGSQLTHQTGQVQRGEKMATTTSFVTSEEAALLLVKGQGKPLSGRLHGESFRYDRVALIDGVLTVSQGEDFLPGLEVRVLVGWKPSEITERRSVLVNPSDDNAPVVHLSWKEPGQDFPETRIFEGGYRMELAMAPLDTGQLSGSLSLVMPDSFKSYLSGEFTAYTNHLRYVGGQVDLHFDHEDTLAYVARQYFTTQFPEGALKSIKTRHVILRRAESTGEVTSRVTLTNGAVEERVVRLEKSDVGWSVEPGSMNTQVITPPREGSMELVTPGAQPRQEAPKEVLPPVVQTFPELVAYVDQSVVLETHSGRQHDGVLRRVSAKRLWLEINVGSGVVERSIPEEELASLTLNTGQKILLQEPEPADLESGPMATQGSPNSADLTGAADSPEVETAPAESSGNLTSPPVVVDDEQTRQYRELIGKNVTITADEGPARTGILQAVDQDHLTLSVPMGAGNIEFFYDLNSIRSIEAAR
;
A
#
# COMPACT_ATOMS: atom_id res chain seq x y z
N MET A 1 43.39 -24.33 8.64
CA MET A 1 44.88 -24.20 8.52
C MET A 1 45.27 -23.51 7.22
N ALA A 2 44.73 -23.92 6.06
CA ALA A 2 45.02 -23.30 4.76
C ALA A 2 44.67 -21.79 4.69
N GLU A 3 43.48 -21.38 5.16
CA GLU A 3 43.06 -19.97 5.18
C GLU A 3 43.98 -19.09 6.03
N LEU A 4 44.44 -19.60 7.18
CA LEU A 4 45.35 -18.88 8.08
C LEU A 4 46.73 -18.67 7.41
N LEU A 5 47.21 -19.65 6.64
CA LEU A 5 48.42 -19.51 5.83
C LEU A 5 48.27 -18.51 4.69
N ILE A 6 47.10 -18.45 4.04
CA ILE A 6 46.81 -17.46 3.01
C ILE A 6 46.79 -16.05 3.62
N ILE A 7 46.11 -15.86 4.75
CA ILE A 7 46.03 -14.56 5.44
C ILE A 7 47.40 -14.11 5.92
N ILE A 8 48.18 -15.00 6.55
CA ILE A 8 49.55 -14.70 6.99
C ILE A 8 50.44 -14.37 5.79
N GLY A 9 50.34 -15.15 4.71
CA GLY A 9 51.11 -14.95 3.49
C GLY A 9 50.81 -13.62 2.82
N VAL A 10 49.54 -13.29 2.60
CA VAL A 10 49.11 -12.01 2.00
C VAL A 10 49.51 -10.83 2.88
N SER A 11 49.32 -10.93 4.20
CA SER A 11 49.73 -9.88 5.15
C SER A 11 51.24 -9.66 5.11
N ALA A 12 52.03 -10.73 5.06
CA ALA A 12 53.48 -10.64 4.95
C ALA A 12 53.93 -10.07 3.59
N ILE A 13 53.22 -10.34 2.49
CA ILE A 13 53.47 -9.69 1.18
C ILE A 13 53.26 -8.17 1.29
N ILE A 14 52.20 -7.72 1.94
CA ILE A 14 51.90 -6.28 2.11
C ILE A 14 52.99 -5.61 2.95
N VAL A 15 53.32 -6.19 4.11
CA VAL A 15 54.34 -5.64 5.03
C VAL A 15 55.71 -5.59 4.37
N THR A 16 56.11 -6.64 3.65
CA THR A 16 57.41 -6.66 2.96
C THR A 16 57.46 -5.72 1.77
N THR A 17 56.34 -5.50 1.08
CA THR A 17 56.25 -4.50 0.00
C THR A 17 56.37 -3.08 0.56
N LEU A 18 55.69 -2.77 1.67
CA LEU A 18 55.85 -1.50 2.39
C LEU A 18 57.28 -1.29 2.89
N GLY A 19 57.92 -2.35 3.40
CA GLY A 19 59.33 -2.32 3.80
C GLY A 19 60.29 -1.99 2.64
N LEU A 20 60.08 -2.58 1.46
CA LEU A 20 60.83 -2.24 0.24
C LEU A 20 60.62 -0.79 -0.18
N MET A 21 59.38 -0.30 -0.13
CA MET A 21 59.05 1.08 -0.46
C MET A 21 59.70 2.07 0.50
N ASN A 22 59.69 1.78 1.80
CA ASN A 22 60.31 2.62 2.82
C ASN A 22 61.83 2.68 2.64
N GLU A 23 62.46 1.51 2.44
CA GLU A 23 63.91 1.42 2.21
C GLU A 23 64.33 2.10 0.88
N ALA A 24 63.47 2.06 -0.14
CA ALA A 24 63.68 2.79 -1.39
C ALA A 24 63.60 4.30 -1.20
N SER A 25 62.61 4.78 -0.44
CA SER A 25 62.47 6.19 -0.12
C SER A 25 63.69 6.74 0.63
N HIS A 26 64.23 5.98 1.59
CA HIS A 26 65.43 6.39 2.34
C HIS A 26 66.71 6.44 1.48
N ARG A 27 66.74 5.72 0.36
CA ARG A 27 67.90 5.64 -0.55
C ARG A 27 67.75 6.53 -1.79
N GLY A 28 66.70 7.35 -1.87
CA GLY A 28 66.43 8.25 -3.01
C GLY A 28 65.91 7.52 -4.25
N HIS A 29 65.45 6.28 -4.10
CA HIS A 29 64.86 5.48 -5.15
C HIS A 29 63.33 5.63 -5.18
N SER A 30 62.73 5.59 -6.36
CA SER A 30 61.27 5.72 -6.47
C SER A 30 60.56 4.49 -5.87
N PRO A 31 59.70 4.67 -4.85
CA PRO A 31 59.01 3.55 -4.18
C PRO A 31 57.94 2.91 -5.06
N VAL A 32 57.47 3.61 -6.10
CA VAL A 32 56.40 3.17 -7.00
C VAL A 32 56.80 1.90 -7.78
N PHE A 33 58.10 1.70 -8.05
CA PHE A 33 58.59 0.51 -8.73
C PHE A 33 58.30 -0.79 -7.99
N PHE A 34 58.13 -0.74 -6.66
CA PHE A 34 57.92 -1.93 -5.83
C PHE A 34 56.46 -2.40 -5.75
N LEU A 35 55.51 -1.59 -6.24
CA LEU A 35 54.10 -1.97 -6.39
C LEU A 35 53.89 -3.02 -7.48
N VAL A 36 54.73 -3.01 -8.52
CA VAL A 36 54.68 -4.00 -9.61
C VAL A 36 55.88 -4.95 -9.46
N PRO A 37 55.68 -6.21 -9.00
CA PRO A 37 56.77 -7.12 -8.65
C PRO A 37 57.82 -7.28 -9.76
N VAL A 38 57.37 -7.40 -11.00
CA VAL A 38 58.23 -7.61 -12.17
C VAL A 38 59.06 -6.36 -12.50
N ALA A 39 58.52 -5.16 -12.27
CA ALA A 39 59.24 -3.90 -12.52
C ALA A 39 60.36 -3.65 -11.49
N SER A 40 60.22 -4.18 -10.28
CA SER A 40 61.22 -4.02 -9.21
C SER A 40 62.45 -4.93 -9.34
N LEU A 41 62.43 -5.93 -10.24
CA LEU A 41 63.44 -6.98 -10.29
C LEU A 41 64.84 -6.46 -10.60
N GLY A 42 64.97 -5.57 -11.59
CA GLY A 42 66.24 -4.96 -11.98
C GLY A 42 66.81 -4.06 -10.88
N GLN A 43 65.93 -3.40 -10.11
CA GLN A 43 66.32 -2.50 -9.04
C GLN A 43 66.80 -3.26 -7.79
N VAL A 44 66.18 -4.40 -7.48
CA VAL A 44 66.61 -5.30 -6.41
C VAL A 44 67.94 -5.98 -6.75
N GLN A 45 68.16 -6.39 -8.00
CA GLN A 45 69.42 -6.98 -8.44
C GLN A 45 70.58 -6.00 -8.41
N GLY A 46 70.37 -4.76 -8.88
CA GLY A 46 71.40 -3.72 -8.87
C GLY A 46 71.79 -3.23 -7.47
N ASN A 47 70.90 -3.36 -6.49
CA ASN A 47 71.08 -2.85 -5.13
C ASN A 47 70.82 -3.92 -4.06
N TRP A 48 71.29 -5.15 -4.32
CA TRP A 48 71.01 -6.33 -3.50
C TRP A 48 71.30 -6.13 -2.01
N GLU A 49 72.40 -5.45 -1.69
CA GLU A 49 72.80 -5.25 -0.30
C GLU A 49 71.78 -4.48 0.54
N GLY A 50 71.02 -3.56 -0.08
CA GLY A 50 70.00 -2.76 0.59
C GLY A 50 68.64 -3.44 0.69
N TYR A 51 68.29 -4.27 -0.28
CA TYR A 51 66.93 -4.83 -0.40
C TYR A 51 66.82 -6.31 -0.02
N ARG A 52 67.94 -7.03 0.18
CA ARG A 52 67.99 -8.49 0.39
C ARG A 52 66.97 -9.02 1.39
N TRP A 53 66.84 -8.40 2.56
CA TRP A 53 66.00 -8.92 3.65
C TRP A 53 64.51 -8.81 3.31
N TRP A 54 64.09 -7.67 2.78
CA TRP A 54 62.71 -7.44 2.38
C TRP A 54 62.34 -8.21 1.11
N ALA A 55 63.27 -8.34 0.16
CA ALA A 55 63.07 -9.12 -1.06
C ALA A 55 62.92 -10.62 -0.74
N LEU A 56 63.78 -11.18 0.11
CA LEU A 56 63.68 -12.57 0.58
C LEU A 56 62.39 -12.80 1.39
N GLY A 57 62.02 -11.85 2.26
CA GLY A 57 60.77 -11.91 3.01
C GLY A 57 59.54 -11.95 2.10
N ARG A 58 59.54 -11.17 1.01
CA ARG A 58 58.45 -11.15 0.03
C ARG A 58 58.34 -12.48 -0.71
N VAL A 59 59.46 -13.08 -1.12
CA VAL A 59 59.48 -14.40 -1.78
C VAL A 59 58.97 -15.49 -0.83
N ALA A 60 59.42 -15.49 0.42
CA ALA A 60 58.93 -16.43 1.44
C ALA A 60 57.41 -16.29 1.65
N ALA A 61 56.89 -15.05 1.71
CA ALA A 61 55.47 -14.78 1.85
C ALA A 61 54.63 -15.27 0.66
N VAL A 62 55.15 -15.12 -0.57
CA VAL A 62 54.51 -15.67 -1.78
C VAL A 62 54.48 -17.20 -1.73
N LEU A 63 55.56 -17.85 -1.30
CA LEU A 63 55.60 -19.30 -1.15
C LEU A 63 54.62 -19.79 -0.08
N VAL A 64 54.53 -19.12 1.06
CA VAL A 64 53.55 -19.45 2.12
C VAL A 64 52.12 -19.29 1.61
N THR A 65 51.84 -18.22 0.86
CA THR A 65 50.53 -18.00 0.24
C THR A 65 50.21 -19.10 -0.78
N ALA A 66 51.18 -19.47 -1.63
CA ALA A 66 51.02 -20.52 -2.63
C ALA A 66 50.80 -21.90 -2.00
N VAL A 67 51.49 -22.21 -0.90
CA VAL A 67 51.23 -23.43 -0.11
C VAL A 67 49.84 -23.39 0.52
N GLY A 68 49.42 -22.25 1.08
CA GLY A 68 48.06 -22.07 1.58
C GLY A 68 47.00 -22.29 0.50
N ILE A 69 47.20 -21.76 -0.70
CA ILE A 69 46.30 -21.96 -1.85
C ILE A 69 46.34 -23.41 -2.35
N ALA A 70 47.51 -24.03 -2.44
CA ALA A 70 47.64 -25.42 -2.86
C ALA A 70 46.93 -26.35 -1.87
N MET A 71 47.11 -26.13 -0.58
CA MET A 71 46.38 -26.84 0.47
C MET A 71 44.87 -26.60 0.36
N TYR A 72 44.44 -25.35 0.13
CA TYR A 72 43.03 -25.01 -0.05
C TYR A 72 42.41 -25.73 -1.26
N VAL A 73 43.12 -25.80 -2.38
CA VAL A 73 42.66 -26.49 -3.60
C VAL A 73 42.64 -28.00 -3.41
N THR A 74 43.62 -28.59 -2.71
CA THR A 74 43.62 -30.02 -2.41
C THR A 74 42.51 -30.39 -1.41
N ASP A 75 42.27 -29.55 -0.40
CA ASP A 75 41.11 -29.69 0.51
C ASP A 75 39.80 -29.61 -0.27
N SER A 76 39.72 -28.72 -1.27
CA SER A 76 38.54 -28.58 -2.14
C SER A 76 38.32 -29.78 -3.08
N SER A 77 39.38 -30.52 -3.43
CA SER A 77 39.30 -31.69 -4.33
C SER A 77 38.99 -33.01 -3.61
N ASP A 78 39.24 -33.09 -2.30
CA ASP A 78 38.81 -34.22 -1.47
C ASP A 78 37.32 -34.12 -1.04
N ILE A 79 36.64 -33.01 -1.37
CA ILE A 79 35.18 -32.87 -1.26
C ILE A 79 34.51 -33.40 -2.54
N ARG A 80 34.76 -34.69 -2.84
CA ARG A 80 33.79 -35.59 -3.48
C ARG A 80 33.30 -36.57 -2.40
N GLY A 81 32.55 -36.03 -1.47
CA GLY A 81 31.91 -36.71 -0.34
C GLY A 81 31.28 -35.63 0.56
N PRO A 82 30.04 -35.79 1.01
CA PRO A 82 29.15 -34.65 1.28
C PRO A 82 29.36 -34.04 2.68
N GLY A 83 29.22 -32.72 2.79
CA GLY A 83 28.94 -32.04 4.06
C GLY A 83 29.67 -30.71 4.29
N SER A 84 28.88 -29.63 4.30
CA SER A 84 29.07 -28.31 4.96
C SER A 84 30.22 -27.39 4.51
N GLN A 85 29.97 -26.27 3.80
CA GLN A 85 29.42 -24.97 4.27
C GLN A 85 30.47 -24.14 5.06
N LEU A 86 30.76 -22.84 4.88
CA LEU A 86 30.05 -21.65 4.36
C LEU A 86 31.08 -20.67 3.76
N THR A 87 30.78 -19.80 2.79
CA THR A 87 30.19 -18.47 3.03
C THR A 87 29.64 -17.87 1.74
N HIS A 88 28.47 -17.24 1.86
CA HIS A 88 27.55 -16.76 0.81
C HIS A 88 26.69 -17.85 0.15
N GLN A 89 25.97 -18.62 0.96
CA GLN A 89 24.77 -19.30 0.49
C GLN A 89 23.63 -18.29 0.33
N THR A 90 23.56 -17.70 -0.87
CA THR A 90 22.24 -17.55 -1.49
C THR A 90 21.62 -18.93 -1.50
N GLY A 91 20.36 -19.05 -1.06
CA GLY A 91 19.65 -20.34 -0.99
C GLY A 91 19.96 -21.13 -2.26
N GLN A 92 20.42 -22.38 -2.10
CA GLN A 92 20.70 -23.25 -3.23
C GLN A 92 19.39 -23.47 -3.97
N VAL A 93 19.14 -22.60 -4.94
CA VAL A 93 18.18 -22.76 -6.00
C VAL A 93 18.73 -23.90 -6.84
N GLN A 94 18.17 -25.09 -6.67
CA GLN A 94 18.38 -26.17 -7.61
C GLN A 94 17.72 -25.72 -8.92
N ARG A 95 18.54 -25.12 -9.80
CA ARG A 95 18.09 -24.48 -11.05
C ARG A 95 17.58 -25.57 -11.99
N GLY A 96 16.25 -25.57 -12.14
CA GLY A 96 15.39 -26.25 -13.11
C GLY A 96 15.96 -27.47 -13.85
N GLU A 97 15.41 -28.65 -13.54
CA GLU A 97 15.17 -29.63 -14.60
C GLU A 97 14.19 -28.98 -15.59
N LYS A 98 14.71 -28.52 -16.73
CA LYS A 98 13.87 -28.13 -17.87
C LYS A 98 13.03 -29.34 -18.25
N MET A 99 11.75 -29.27 -17.92
CA MET A 99 10.78 -30.36 -17.99
C MET A 99 11.10 -31.49 -17.00
N ALA A 100 10.66 -31.34 -15.76
CA ALA A 100 10.37 -32.50 -14.91
C ALA A 100 9.45 -33.41 -15.75
N THR A 101 10.01 -34.50 -16.25
CA THR A 101 9.30 -35.55 -17.00
C THR A 101 7.99 -35.78 -16.27
N THR A 102 6.86 -35.40 -16.88
CA THR A 102 5.55 -35.34 -16.22
C THR A 102 5.38 -36.63 -15.42
N THR A 103 5.52 -36.55 -14.09
CA THR A 103 5.42 -37.77 -13.30
C THR A 103 4.00 -38.26 -13.50
N SER A 104 3.82 -39.57 -13.66
CA SER A 104 2.48 -40.16 -13.88
C SER A 104 1.46 -39.74 -12.82
N PHE A 105 1.94 -39.27 -11.66
CA PHE A 105 1.13 -38.71 -10.60
C PHE A 105 0.38 -37.43 -10.99
N VAL A 106 0.99 -36.47 -11.68
CA VAL A 106 0.33 -35.17 -11.99
C VAL A 106 -0.94 -35.36 -12.83
N THR A 107 -0.93 -36.37 -13.71
CA THR A 107 -2.06 -36.75 -14.57
C THR A 107 -2.86 -37.94 -14.03
N SER A 108 -2.55 -38.43 -12.83
CA SER A 108 -3.21 -39.60 -12.24
C SER A 108 -4.62 -39.28 -11.71
N GLU A 109 -5.48 -40.30 -11.72
CA GLU A 109 -6.77 -40.26 -11.02
C GLU A 109 -6.60 -40.07 -9.51
N GLU A 110 -5.51 -40.60 -8.93
CA GLU A 110 -5.14 -40.39 -7.52
C GLU A 110 -5.01 -38.89 -7.20
N ALA A 111 -4.29 -38.13 -8.03
CA ALA A 111 -4.14 -36.69 -7.84
C ALA A 111 -5.48 -35.95 -8.00
N ALA A 112 -6.30 -36.32 -8.99
CA ALA A 112 -7.62 -35.72 -9.18
C ALA A 112 -8.53 -35.92 -7.97
N LEU A 113 -8.54 -37.13 -7.39
CA LEU A 113 -9.32 -37.43 -6.18
C LEU A 113 -8.84 -36.65 -4.96
N LEU A 114 -7.52 -36.45 -4.82
CA LEU A 114 -6.95 -35.65 -3.71
C LEU A 114 -7.36 -34.18 -3.80
N LEU A 115 -7.40 -33.59 -5.01
CA LEU A 115 -7.87 -32.23 -5.22
C LEU A 115 -9.35 -32.07 -4.88
N VAL A 116 -10.20 -32.99 -5.34
CA VAL A 116 -11.64 -32.95 -5.03
C VAL A 116 -11.90 -33.07 -3.53
N LYS A 117 -11.09 -33.88 -2.81
CA LYS A 117 -11.21 -34.02 -1.35
C LYS A 117 -10.89 -32.74 -0.57
N GLY A 118 -10.06 -31.86 -1.13
CA GLY A 118 -9.65 -30.60 -0.52
C GLY A 118 -10.62 -29.43 -0.77
N GLN A 119 -11.45 -29.51 -1.80
CA GLN A 119 -12.42 -28.45 -2.12
C GLN A 119 -13.36 -28.15 -0.93
N GLY A 120 -13.52 -26.86 -0.64
CA GLY A 120 -14.36 -26.39 0.48
C GLY A 120 -13.78 -26.66 1.88
N LYS A 121 -12.53 -27.12 2.00
CA LYS A 121 -11.82 -27.30 3.26
C LYS A 121 -10.65 -26.32 3.36
N PRO A 122 -10.11 -26.07 4.58
CA PRO A 122 -8.88 -25.31 4.72
C PRO A 122 -7.75 -25.93 3.89
N LEU A 123 -6.96 -25.06 3.24
CA LEU A 123 -5.82 -25.43 2.41
C LEU A 123 -4.89 -26.37 3.19
N SER A 124 -4.67 -27.55 2.63
CA SER A 124 -3.84 -28.58 3.22
C SER A 124 -3.31 -29.50 2.13
N GLY A 125 -2.37 -30.38 2.49
CA GLY A 125 -1.91 -31.37 1.55
C GLY A 125 -0.67 -32.09 2.03
N ARG A 126 0.19 -32.44 1.09
CA ARG A 126 1.48 -33.09 1.36
C ARG A 126 2.56 -32.41 0.55
N LEU A 127 3.64 -32.00 1.19
CA LEU A 127 4.78 -31.35 0.57
C LEU A 127 6.04 -32.13 0.91
N HIS A 128 6.81 -32.53 -0.10
CA HIS A 128 8.03 -33.31 0.07
C HIS A 128 7.86 -34.58 0.93
N GLY A 129 6.67 -35.19 0.88
CA GLY A 129 6.34 -36.39 1.68
C GLY A 129 5.79 -36.10 3.07
N GLU A 130 5.85 -34.85 3.55
CA GLU A 130 5.35 -34.42 4.85
C GLU A 130 3.93 -33.85 4.78
N SER A 131 3.14 -34.08 5.82
CA SER A 131 1.78 -33.52 5.90
C SER A 131 1.85 -32.01 6.12
N PHE A 132 1.14 -31.26 5.28
CA PHE A 132 1.18 -29.80 5.28
C PHE A 132 -0.15 -29.20 5.72
N ARG A 133 -0.07 -28.23 6.63
CA ARG A 133 -1.14 -27.31 7.00
C ARG A 133 -0.52 -25.91 7.04
N TYR A 134 -1.14 -24.94 6.39
CA TYR A 134 -0.59 -23.59 6.41
C TYR A 134 -0.76 -22.96 7.80
N ASP A 135 0.27 -22.21 8.22
CA ASP A 135 0.19 -21.27 9.34
C ASP A 135 0.03 -19.83 8.81
N ARG A 136 0.58 -19.56 7.62
CA ARG A 136 0.49 -18.26 6.97
C ARG A 136 0.33 -18.39 5.45
N VAL A 137 -0.52 -17.53 4.90
CA VAL A 137 -0.62 -17.30 3.46
C VAL A 137 -0.55 -15.80 3.18
N ALA A 138 0.27 -15.40 2.20
CA ALA A 138 0.39 -14.01 1.80
C ALA A 138 0.58 -13.87 0.30
N LEU A 139 0.02 -12.81 -0.29
CA LEU A 139 0.30 -12.39 -1.66
C LEU A 139 0.99 -11.03 -1.59
N ILE A 140 2.29 -10.99 -1.86
CA ILE A 140 3.08 -9.76 -1.77
C ILE A 140 3.98 -9.68 -2.99
N ASP A 141 4.04 -8.50 -3.62
CA ASP A 141 4.86 -8.25 -4.81
C ASP A 141 4.70 -9.28 -5.95
N GLY A 142 3.49 -9.82 -6.11
CA GLY A 142 3.21 -10.84 -7.13
C GLY A 142 3.62 -12.26 -6.77
N VAL A 143 4.03 -12.51 -5.53
CA VAL A 143 4.40 -13.83 -5.03
C VAL A 143 3.38 -14.29 -4.00
N LEU A 144 2.68 -15.40 -4.31
CA LEU A 144 1.83 -16.10 -3.35
C LEU A 144 2.71 -17.04 -2.54
N THR A 145 2.84 -16.79 -1.25
CA THR A 145 3.61 -17.61 -0.31
C THR A 145 2.66 -18.31 0.65
N VAL A 146 2.76 -19.63 0.72
CA VAL A 146 2.05 -20.50 1.66
C VAL A 146 3.10 -21.19 2.52
N SER A 147 3.11 -20.95 3.83
CA SER A 147 4.16 -21.44 4.72
C SER A 147 3.61 -22.14 5.96
N GLN A 148 4.38 -23.11 6.45
CA GLN A 148 4.19 -23.81 7.72
C GLN A 148 5.45 -23.65 8.58
N GLY A 149 5.26 -23.26 9.82
CA GLY A 149 6.29 -22.91 10.79
C GLY A 149 6.17 -21.47 11.26
N GLU A 150 6.59 -21.24 12.50
CA GLU A 150 6.57 -19.94 13.17
C GLU A 150 7.94 -19.21 13.13
N ASP A 151 8.97 -19.90 12.65
CA ASP A 151 10.33 -19.38 12.51
C ASP A 151 10.44 -18.40 11.33
N PHE A 152 11.49 -17.56 11.37
CA PHE A 152 11.84 -16.70 10.22
C PHE A 152 12.11 -17.51 8.94
N LEU A 153 12.65 -18.73 9.08
CA LEU A 153 12.79 -19.70 8.01
C LEU A 153 11.78 -20.84 8.24
N PRO A 154 10.63 -20.84 7.52
CA PRO A 154 9.60 -21.84 7.71
C PRO A 154 10.13 -23.25 7.41
N GLY A 155 9.55 -24.25 8.08
CA GLY A 155 9.92 -25.64 7.89
C GLY A 155 9.50 -26.18 6.53
N LEU A 156 8.32 -25.75 6.04
CA LEU A 156 7.80 -26.07 4.72
C LEU A 156 7.17 -24.82 4.10
N GLU A 157 7.46 -24.56 2.82
CA GLU A 157 6.96 -23.38 2.12
C GLU A 157 6.75 -23.64 0.63
N VAL A 158 5.68 -23.09 0.08
CA VAL A 158 5.45 -23.00 -1.37
C VAL A 158 5.34 -21.53 -1.75
N ARG A 159 6.11 -21.10 -2.75
CA ARG A 159 6.00 -19.79 -3.38
C ARG A 159 5.58 -19.93 -4.83
N VAL A 160 4.56 -19.19 -5.25
CA VAL A 160 4.11 -19.14 -6.63
C VAL A 160 4.25 -17.72 -7.16
N LEU A 161 5.08 -17.53 -8.18
CA LEU A 161 5.32 -16.24 -8.81
C LEU A 161 4.19 -15.94 -9.81
N VAL A 162 3.01 -15.61 -9.28
CA VAL A 162 1.79 -15.34 -10.08
C VAL A 162 1.82 -13.98 -10.78
N GLY A 163 2.67 -13.05 -10.32
CA GLY A 163 2.84 -11.71 -10.91
C GLY A 163 1.66 -10.75 -10.67
N TRP A 164 0.68 -11.13 -9.85
CA TRP A 164 -0.49 -10.30 -9.57
C TRP A 164 -0.20 -9.32 -8.44
N LYS A 165 -0.39 -8.02 -8.69
CA LYS A 165 -0.34 -7.05 -7.59
C LYS A 165 -1.63 -7.15 -6.78
N PRO A 166 -1.57 -7.28 -5.44
CA PRO A 166 -2.77 -7.40 -4.63
C PRO A 166 -3.74 -6.22 -4.80
N SER A 167 -3.21 -5.00 -4.96
CA SER A 167 -4.02 -3.79 -5.17
C SER A 167 -4.76 -3.73 -6.51
N GLU A 168 -4.39 -4.58 -7.47
CA GLU A 168 -5.08 -4.69 -8.77
C GLU A 168 -6.18 -5.75 -8.76
N ILE A 169 -6.29 -6.55 -7.70
CA ILE A 169 -7.34 -7.56 -7.55
C ILE A 169 -8.55 -6.85 -6.92
N THR A 170 -9.40 -6.25 -7.74
CA THR A 170 -10.68 -5.64 -7.29
C THR A 170 -11.86 -6.59 -7.43
N GLU A 171 -11.70 -7.64 -8.23
CA GLU A 171 -12.70 -8.68 -8.49
C GLU A 171 -12.03 -10.06 -8.46
N ARG A 172 -12.83 -11.13 -8.56
CA ARG A 172 -12.32 -12.50 -8.60
C ARG A 172 -11.38 -12.68 -9.80
N ARG A 173 -10.15 -13.09 -9.52
CA ARG A 173 -9.12 -13.40 -10.52
C ARG A 173 -8.72 -14.86 -10.40
N SER A 174 -8.62 -15.55 -11.54
CA SER A 174 -8.25 -16.97 -11.59
C SER A 174 -7.16 -17.25 -12.63
N VAL A 175 -6.32 -18.25 -12.34
CA VAL A 175 -5.37 -18.85 -13.28
C VAL A 175 -5.48 -20.37 -13.21
N LEU A 176 -5.50 -20.98 -14.39
CA LEU A 176 -5.41 -22.42 -14.58
C LEU A 176 -4.12 -22.72 -15.33
N VAL A 177 -3.36 -23.70 -14.86
CA VAL A 177 -2.11 -24.16 -15.44
C VAL A 177 -2.21 -25.67 -15.63
N ASN A 178 -1.96 -26.11 -16.85
CA ASN A 178 -1.80 -27.51 -17.20
C ASN A 178 -0.31 -27.88 -17.31
N PRO A 179 0.03 -29.17 -17.15
CA PRO A 179 1.43 -29.62 -17.19
C PRO A 179 2.16 -29.32 -18.50
N SER A 180 1.43 -29.13 -19.60
CA SER A 180 1.97 -28.86 -20.94
C SER A 180 2.04 -27.38 -21.29
N ASP A 181 1.67 -26.48 -20.39
CA ASP A 181 1.66 -25.04 -20.67
C ASP A 181 3.09 -24.48 -20.65
N ASP A 182 3.48 -23.79 -21.72
CA ASP A 182 4.84 -23.25 -21.89
C ASP A 182 5.11 -21.96 -21.09
N ASN A 183 4.07 -21.31 -20.58
CA ASN A 183 4.17 -20.04 -19.84
C ASN A 183 3.47 -20.14 -18.47
N ALA A 184 3.88 -21.13 -17.70
CA ALA A 184 3.39 -21.36 -16.35
C ALA A 184 4.11 -20.43 -15.34
N PRO A 185 3.42 -19.94 -14.28
CA PRO A 185 4.07 -19.33 -13.13
C PRO A 185 5.21 -20.17 -12.56
N VAL A 186 6.26 -19.56 -12.04
CA VAL A 186 7.33 -20.33 -11.40
C VAL A 186 6.89 -20.73 -9.98
N VAL A 187 7.00 -22.00 -9.64
CA VAL A 187 6.70 -22.54 -8.30
C VAL A 187 7.98 -22.93 -7.60
N HIS A 188 8.21 -22.39 -6.41
CA HIS A 188 9.30 -22.82 -5.52
C HIS A 188 8.71 -23.66 -4.39
N LEU A 189 9.28 -24.83 -4.17
CA LEU A 189 9.03 -25.67 -3.02
C LEU A 189 10.26 -25.64 -2.12
N SER A 190 10.10 -25.20 -0.88
CA SER A 190 11.18 -25.14 0.10
C SER A 190 10.86 -26.00 1.32
N TRP A 191 11.86 -26.74 1.82
CA TRP A 191 11.73 -27.59 3.01
C TRP A 191 13.02 -27.57 3.83
N LYS A 192 12.89 -27.63 5.16
CA LYS A 192 14.01 -27.67 6.09
C LYS A 192 14.20 -29.10 6.60
N GLU A 193 15.31 -29.73 6.25
CA GLU A 193 15.64 -31.07 6.75
C GLU A 193 15.95 -31.05 8.26
N PRO A 194 15.65 -32.12 9.00
CA PRO A 194 16.01 -32.22 10.42
C PRO A 194 17.51 -32.03 10.65
N GLY A 195 17.87 -31.09 11.52
CA GLY A 195 19.26 -30.78 11.86
C GLY A 195 19.96 -29.83 10.90
N GLN A 196 19.27 -29.30 9.88
CA GLN A 196 19.76 -28.22 9.03
C GLN A 196 19.16 -26.87 9.42
N ASP A 197 19.99 -25.83 9.39
CA ASP A 197 19.58 -24.47 9.74
C ASP A 197 18.89 -23.74 8.57
N PHE A 198 19.11 -24.18 7.33
CA PHE A 198 18.61 -23.55 6.12
C PHE A 198 17.71 -24.49 5.32
N PRO A 199 16.62 -23.99 4.72
CA PRO A 199 15.77 -24.79 3.86
C PRO A 199 16.42 -25.03 2.49
N GLU A 200 16.22 -26.23 1.94
CA GLU A 200 16.48 -26.53 0.54
C GLU A 200 15.34 -25.98 -0.31
N THR A 201 15.62 -25.64 -1.58
CA THR A 201 14.60 -25.11 -2.50
C THR A 201 14.68 -25.77 -3.87
N ARG A 202 13.55 -26.31 -4.31
CA ARG A 202 13.35 -26.82 -5.67
C ARG A 202 12.46 -25.88 -6.46
N ILE A 203 12.84 -25.60 -7.70
CA ILE A 203 12.10 -24.73 -8.61
C ILE A 203 11.44 -25.54 -9.73
N PHE A 204 10.16 -25.29 -9.94
CA PHE A 204 9.37 -25.82 -11.04
C PHE A 204 8.93 -24.68 -11.98
N GLU A 205 9.44 -24.69 -13.20
CA GLU A 205 9.07 -23.73 -14.25
C GLU A 205 7.84 -24.20 -15.06
N GLY A 206 7.38 -25.45 -14.85
CA GLY A 206 6.28 -26.09 -15.57
C GLY A 206 6.11 -27.56 -15.17
N GLY A 207 5.27 -28.31 -15.88
CA GLY A 207 5.03 -29.74 -15.62
C GLY A 207 4.11 -30.05 -14.43
N TYR A 208 3.65 -29.02 -13.73
CA TYR A 208 2.70 -29.12 -12.62
C TYR A 208 1.28 -28.77 -13.10
N ARG A 209 0.27 -29.12 -12.30
CA ARG A 209 -1.11 -28.66 -12.50
C ARG A 209 -1.47 -27.68 -11.40
N MET A 210 -2.04 -26.52 -11.75
CA MET A 210 -2.48 -25.53 -10.77
C MET A 210 -3.82 -24.92 -11.16
N GLU A 211 -4.70 -24.77 -10.19
CA GLU A 211 -5.87 -23.90 -10.24
C GLU A 211 -5.80 -22.97 -9.05
N LEU A 212 -5.74 -21.67 -9.30
CA LEU A 212 -5.70 -20.64 -8.28
C LEU A 212 -6.80 -19.63 -8.58
N ALA A 213 -7.64 -19.34 -7.60
CA ALA A 213 -8.58 -18.24 -7.66
C ALA A 213 -8.47 -17.41 -6.38
N MET A 214 -8.51 -16.09 -6.51
CA MET A 214 -8.53 -15.16 -5.38
C MET A 214 -9.52 -14.03 -5.64
N ALA A 215 -10.16 -13.56 -4.58
CA ALA A 215 -11.06 -12.41 -4.60
C ALA A 215 -10.83 -11.54 -3.34
N PRO A 216 -11.14 -10.24 -3.39
CA PRO A 216 -11.12 -9.39 -2.20
C PRO A 216 -12.02 -9.96 -1.11
N LEU A 217 -11.51 -10.00 0.12
CA LEU A 217 -12.29 -10.34 1.31
C LEU A 217 -12.53 -9.10 2.17
N ASP A 218 -11.44 -8.42 2.55
CA ASP A 218 -11.45 -7.19 3.35
C ASP A 218 -10.15 -6.40 3.12
N THR A 219 -9.96 -5.30 3.84
CA THR A 219 -8.77 -4.44 3.79
C THR A 219 -7.50 -5.25 4.09
N GLY A 220 -6.72 -5.48 3.03
CA GLY A 220 -5.46 -6.21 3.11
C GLY A 220 -5.60 -7.73 3.17
N GLN A 221 -6.79 -8.27 2.85
CA GLN A 221 -7.08 -9.70 2.84
C GLN A 221 -7.75 -10.14 1.54
N LEU A 222 -7.31 -11.29 1.03
CA LEU A 222 -7.89 -11.97 -0.13
C LEU A 222 -8.39 -13.34 0.30
N SER A 223 -9.61 -13.70 -0.07
CA SER A 223 -10.08 -15.08 0.02
C SER A 223 -9.66 -15.81 -1.25
N GLY A 224 -9.18 -17.04 -1.14
CA GLY A 224 -8.76 -17.80 -2.31
C GLY A 224 -8.84 -19.31 -2.17
N SER A 225 -8.86 -19.97 -3.32
CA SER A 225 -8.81 -21.42 -3.47
C SER A 225 -7.54 -21.80 -4.25
N LEU A 226 -6.77 -22.77 -3.76
CA LEU A 226 -5.60 -23.30 -4.45
C LEU A 226 -5.75 -24.81 -4.61
N SER A 227 -5.49 -25.30 -5.81
CA SER A 227 -5.26 -26.71 -6.11
C SER A 227 -3.97 -26.81 -6.90
N LEU A 228 -2.93 -27.38 -6.32
CA LEU A 228 -1.58 -27.50 -6.91
C LEU A 228 -1.11 -28.95 -6.80
N VAL A 229 -0.61 -29.51 -7.90
CA VAL A 229 0.00 -30.85 -7.94
C VAL A 229 1.35 -30.75 -8.63
N MET A 230 2.41 -31.11 -7.92
CA MET A 230 3.79 -30.93 -8.38
C MET A 230 4.38 -32.23 -8.98
N PRO A 231 5.28 -32.11 -9.97
CA PRO A 231 5.95 -33.24 -10.63
C PRO A 231 7.18 -33.70 -9.84
N ASP A 232 7.06 -33.92 -8.53
CA ASP A 232 8.15 -34.43 -7.71
C ASP A 232 7.98 -35.91 -7.38
N SER A 233 9.07 -36.56 -6.94
CA SER A 233 9.07 -37.97 -6.54
C SER A 233 8.22 -38.24 -5.29
N PHE A 234 7.95 -37.20 -4.49
CA PHE A 234 7.21 -37.31 -3.23
C PHE A 234 5.70 -37.10 -3.39
N LYS A 235 5.20 -36.96 -4.62
CA LYS A 235 3.78 -36.79 -4.93
C LYS A 235 3.18 -35.63 -4.12
N SER A 236 3.82 -34.46 -4.22
CA SER A 236 3.45 -33.27 -3.48
C SER A 236 2.22 -32.60 -4.09
N TYR A 237 1.30 -32.18 -3.23
CA TYR A 237 0.07 -31.50 -3.61
C TYR A 237 -0.43 -30.57 -2.50
N LEU A 238 -1.18 -29.54 -2.89
CA LEU A 238 -1.94 -28.66 -2.02
C LEU A 238 -3.36 -28.52 -2.57
N SER A 239 -4.37 -28.57 -1.70
CA SER A 239 -5.75 -28.32 -2.10
C SER A 239 -6.57 -27.71 -0.97
N GLY A 240 -7.36 -26.70 -1.28
CA GLY A 240 -8.36 -26.11 -0.39
C GLY A 240 -8.41 -24.60 -0.46
N GLU A 241 -9.11 -24.03 0.52
CA GLU A 241 -9.40 -22.61 0.68
C GLU A 241 -8.45 -21.95 1.69
N PHE A 242 -8.12 -20.69 1.49
CA PHE A 242 -7.23 -19.92 2.35
C PHE A 242 -7.61 -18.43 2.36
N THR A 243 -7.10 -17.73 3.37
CA THR A 243 -7.09 -16.26 3.42
C THR A 243 -5.65 -15.77 3.29
N ALA A 244 -5.37 -15.04 2.22
CA ALA A 244 -4.06 -14.44 1.95
C ALA A 244 -4.00 -13.00 2.45
N TYR A 245 -2.95 -12.68 3.19
CA TYR A 245 -2.64 -11.29 3.57
C TYR A 245 -1.84 -10.59 2.49
N THR A 246 -2.13 -9.30 2.27
CA THR A 246 -1.43 -8.47 1.27
C THR A 246 -0.34 -7.59 1.88
N ASN A 247 0.07 -7.90 3.11
CA ASN A 247 1.09 -7.20 3.88
C ASN A 247 1.97 -8.21 4.63
N HIS A 248 3.09 -7.75 5.16
CA HIS A 248 4.02 -8.57 5.95
C HIS A 248 3.65 -8.65 7.43
N LEU A 249 2.43 -8.27 7.81
CA LEU A 249 1.99 -8.42 9.20
C LEU A 249 1.84 -9.90 9.54
N ARG A 250 2.24 -10.24 10.76
CA ARG A 250 1.96 -11.53 11.39
C ARG A 250 0.76 -11.34 12.31
N TYR A 251 -0.12 -12.33 12.36
CA TYR A 251 -1.32 -12.28 13.19
C TYR A 251 -1.33 -13.47 14.14
N VAL A 252 -1.67 -13.22 15.41
CA VAL A 252 -1.84 -14.23 16.45
C VAL A 252 -3.21 -14.00 17.09
N GLY A 253 -4.09 -15.00 17.04
CA GLY A 253 -5.47 -14.86 17.54
C GLY A 253 -6.27 -13.75 16.84
N GLY A 254 -5.98 -13.47 15.57
CA GLY A 254 -6.64 -12.40 14.79
C GLY A 254 -6.13 -10.99 15.06
N GLN A 255 -5.19 -10.81 15.99
CA GLN A 255 -4.55 -9.52 16.28
C GLN A 255 -3.15 -9.47 15.67
N VAL A 256 -2.66 -8.27 15.32
CA VAL A 256 -1.29 -8.11 14.82
C VAL A 256 -0.29 -8.46 15.92
N ASP A 257 0.67 -9.32 15.59
CA ASP A 257 1.78 -9.69 16.46
C ASP A 257 2.78 -8.53 16.55
N LEU A 258 2.71 -7.79 17.66
CA LEU A 258 3.61 -6.67 17.93
C LEU A 258 5.03 -7.11 18.28
N HIS A 259 5.29 -8.40 18.50
CA HIS A 259 6.63 -8.93 18.74
C HIS A 259 7.33 -9.33 17.44
N PHE A 260 6.63 -9.31 16.31
CA PHE A 260 7.20 -9.64 15.02
C PHE A 260 8.10 -8.51 14.49
N ASP A 261 9.39 -8.79 14.34
CA ASP A 261 10.39 -7.83 13.87
C ASP A 261 10.29 -7.63 12.36
N HIS A 262 9.43 -6.71 11.95
CA HIS A 262 9.26 -6.36 10.54
C HIS A 262 8.90 -4.89 10.36
N GLU A 263 9.32 -4.29 9.25
CA GLU A 263 9.04 -2.89 8.93
C GLU A 263 7.54 -2.59 8.92
N ASP A 264 6.73 -3.46 8.31
CA ASP A 264 5.26 -3.39 8.37
C ASP A 264 4.70 -3.37 9.79
N THR A 265 5.28 -4.12 10.75
CA THR A 265 4.85 -4.08 12.16
C THR A 265 5.09 -2.70 12.76
N LEU A 266 6.27 -2.12 12.52
CA LEU A 266 6.58 -0.75 12.98
C LEU A 266 5.67 0.28 12.31
N ALA A 267 5.42 0.14 11.01
CA ALA A 267 4.52 1.00 10.26
C ALA A 267 3.06 0.91 10.77
N TYR A 268 2.63 -0.29 11.17
CA TYR A 268 1.33 -0.52 11.81
C TYR A 268 1.25 0.19 13.16
N VAL A 269 2.23 -0.02 14.05
CA VAL A 269 2.28 0.62 15.37
C VAL A 269 2.29 2.15 15.27
N ALA A 270 3.12 2.71 14.38
CA ALA A 270 3.17 4.15 14.15
C ALA A 270 1.84 4.70 13.63
N ARG A 271 1.17 3.99 12.72
CA ARG A 271 -0.14 4.39 12.18
C ARG A 271 -1.23 4.37 13.24
N GLN A 272 -1.25 3.34 14.08
CA GLN A 272 -2.18 3.26 15.21
C GLN A 272 -1.93 4.44 16.15
N TYR A 273 -0.67 4.71 16.50
CA TYR A 273 -0.30 5.86 17.31
C TYR A 273 -0.79 7.17 16.68
N PHE A 274 -0.49 7.44 15.41
CA PHE A 274 -0.94 8.66 14.74
C PHE A 274 -2.45 8.81 14.73
N THR A 275 -3.20 7.72 14.53
CA THR A 275 -4.67 7.76 14.53
C THR A 275 -5.20 8.23 15.89
N THR A 276 -4.54 7.88 17.00
CA THR A 276 -4.90 8.39 18.34
C THR A 276 -4.54 9.85 18.59
N GLN A 277 -3.63 10.43 17.81
CA GLN A 277 -3.19 11.81 17.98
C GLN A 277 -4.12 12.84 17.32
N PHE A 278 -5.07 12.39 16.49
CA PHE A 278 -6.00 13.26 15.78
C PHE A 278 -7.44 12.99 16.23
N PRO A 279 -8.29 14.04 16.33
CA PRO A 279 -9.72 13.84 16.48
C PRO A 279 -10.30 13.01 15.34
N GLU A 280 -11.40 12.31 15.62
CA GLU A 280 -12.13 11.57 14.59
C GLU A 280 -12.52 12.48 13.42
N GLY A 281 -12.31 12.00 12.19
CA GLY A 281 -12.59 12.77 10.97
C GLY A 281 -11.58 13.88 10.64
N ALA A 282 -10.60 14.18 11.49
CA ALA A 282 -9.54 15.14 11.14
C ALA A 282 -8.51 14.56 10.16
N LEU A 283 -8.37 13.23 10.16
CA LEU A 283 -7.39 12.51 9.36
C LEU A 283 -7.99 12.06 8.02
N LYS A 284 -7.39 12.49 6.91
CA LYS A 284 -7.75 12.02 5.56
C LYS A 284 -7.00 10.77 5.16
N SER A 285 -5.68 10.73 5.39
CA SER A 285 -4.87 9.53 5.12
C SER A 285 -3.53 9.57 5.83
N ILE A 286 -3.02 8.40 6.23
CA ILE A 286 -1.64 8.20 6.68
C ILE A 286 -0.93 7.32 5.66
N LYS A 287 0.20 7.81 5.13
CA LYS A 287 1.06 7.02 4.26
C LYS A 287 2.45 6.92 4.88
N THR A 288 2.84 5.70 5.23
CA THR A 288 4.22 5.40 5.64
C THR A 288 5.15 5.68 4.47
N ARG A 289 6.22 6.44 4.70
CA ARG A 289 7.19 6.85 3.68
C ARG A 289 8.50 6.09 3.82
N HIS A 290 8.97 5.93 5.04
CA HIS A 290 10.19 5.21 5.33
C HIS A 290 10.12 4.57 6.71
N VAL A 291 10.73 3.40 6.84
CA VAL A 291 10.88 2.65 8.09
C VAL A 291 12.33 2.26 8.22
N ILE A 292 12.91 2.50 9.39
CA ILE A 292 14.24 2.03 9.76
C ILE A 292 14.04 1.05 10.92
N LEU A 293 14.39 -0.22 10.71
CA LEU A 293 14.36 -1.25 11.73
C LEU A 293 15.79 -1.64 12.13
N ARG A 294 16.14 -1.43 13.40
CA ARG A 294 17.44 -1.78 13.99
C ARG A 294 17.24 -2.97 14.92
N ARG A 295 17.28 -4.16 14.32
CA ARG A 295 16.87 -5.43 14.96
C ARG A 295 17.75 -5.79 16.16
N ALA A 296 19.07 -5.56 16.08
CA ALA A 296 20.00 -5.86 17.16
C ALA A 296 19.80 -4.93 18.37
N GLU A 297 19.44 -3.67 18.10
CA GLU A 297 19.20 -2.65 19.10
C GLU A 297 17.75 -2.63 19.61
N SER A 298 16.86 -3.43 19.02
CA SER A 298 15.41 -3.41 19.33
C SER A 298 14.79 -2.01 19.23
N THR A 299 15.28 -1.21 18.29
CA THR A 299 14.81 0.15 18.03
C THR A 299 14.38 0.31 16.57
N GLY A 300 13.55 1.32 16.33
CA GLY A 300 13.10 1.67 15.00
C GLY A 300 12.70 3.12 14.87
N GLU A 301 12.56 3.57 13.63
CA GLU A 301 12.07 4.91 13.31
C GLU A 301 11.10 4.80 12.13
N VAL A 302 9.96 5.48 12.22
CA VAL A 302 8.96 5.51 11.16
C VAL A 302 8.65 6.93 10.78
N THR A 303 8.81 7.23 9.51
CA THR A 303 8.44 8.50 8.89
C THR A 303 7.17 8.30 8.07
N SER A 304 6.13 9.07 8.41
CA SER A 304 4.83 9.01 7.73
C SER A 304 4.37 10.38 7.27
N ARG A 305 3.75 10.41 6.08
CA ARG A 305 3.02 11.58 5.60
C ARG A 305 1.57 11.48 6.06
N VAL A 306 1.16 12.44 6.86
CA VAL A 306 -0.19 12.60 7.38
C VAL A 306 -0.88 13.68 6.56
N THR A 307 -2.02 13.34 5.98
CA THR A 307 -2.88 14.31 5.27
C THR A 307 -4.12 14.51 6.10
N LEU A 308 -4.41 15.76 6.46
CA LEU A 308 -5.58 16.15 7.22
C LEU A 308 -6.73 16.54 6.28
N THR A 309 -7.96 16.52 6.79
CA THR A 309 -9.16 16.86 6.02
C THR A 309 -9.21 18.34 5.62
N ASN A 310 -8.60 19.23 6.40
CA ASN A 310 -8.40 20.65 6.07
C ASN A 310 -7.34 20.91 4.97
N GLY A 311 -6.80 19.85 4.36
CA GLY A 311 -5.80 19.92 3.31
C GLY A 311 -4.36 20.11 3.78
N ALA A 312 -4.12 20.24 5.09
CA ALA A 312 -2.77 20.27 5.62
C ALA A 312 -2.07 18.93 5.38
N VAL A 313 -0.78 19.00 5.05
CA VAL A 313 0.08 17.83 4.87
C VAL A 313 1.25 17.97 5.83
N GLU A 314 1.43 16.98 6.66
CA GLU A 314 2.46 16.94 7.69
C GLU A 314 3.33 15.69 7.49
N GLU A 315 4.62 15.81 7.74
CA GLU A 315 5.52 14.70 7.93
C GLU A 315 5.71 14.48 9.43
N ARG A 316 5.40 13.27 9.87
CA ARG A 316 5.52 12.86 11.27
C ARG A 316 6.59 11.77 11.35
N VAL A 317 7.55 11.97 12.24
CA VAL A 317 8.60 10.99 12.55
C VAL A 317 8.40 10.54 13.98
N VAL A 318 8.39 9.23 14.21
CA VAL A 318 8.32 8.63 15.55
C VAL A 318 9.43 7.60 15.69
N ARG A 319 10.00 7.52 16.90
CA ARG A 319 10.90 6.43 17.26
C ARG A 319 10.09 5.34 17.96
N LEU A 320 10.50 4.10 17.73
CA LEU A 320 9.89 2.92 18.32
C LEU A 320 10.96 2.12 19.05
N GLU A 321 10.53 1.45 20.11
CA GLU A 321 11.34 0.49 20.86
C GLU A 321 10.52 -0.78 21.08
N LYS A 322 11.21 -1.92 21.15
CA LYS A 322 10.59 -3.20 21.50
C LYS A 322 10.70 -3.42 23.00
N SER A 323 9.57 -3.68 23.63
CA SER A 323 9.45 -3.99 25.06
C SER A 323 8.73 -5.32 25.27
N ASP A 324 8.37 -5.64 26.52
CA ASP A 324 7.61 -6.86 26.85
C ASP A 324 6.24 -6.91 26.15
N VAL A 325 5.65 -5.76 25.82
CA VAL A 325 4.38 -5.66 25.06
C VAL A 325 4.57 -5.65 23.54
N GLY A 326 5.81 -5.81 23.07
CA GLY A 326 6.19 -5.75 21.66
C GLY A 326 6.65 -4.35 21.25
N TRP A 327 6.60 -4.07 19.95
CA TRP A 327 6.94 -2.76 19.39
C TRP A 327 5.95 -1.69 19.84
N SER A 328 6.47 -0.59 20.40
CA SER A 328 5.70 0.58 20.84
C SER A 328 6.42 1.88 20.49
N VAL A 329 5.66 2.96 20.34
CA VAL A 329 6.25 4.31 20.11
C VAL A 329 6.91 4.80 21.40
N GLU A 330 8.15 5.27 21.29
CA GLU A 330 8.87 5.90 22.40
C GLU A 330 8.17 7.22 22.77
N PRO A 331 7.70 7.38 24.02
CA PRO A 331 6.99 8.58 24.46
C PRO A 331 7.80 9.86 24.20
N GLY A 332 7.16 10.87 23.61
CA GLY A 332 7.80 12.16 23.33
C GLY A 332 8.80 12.16 22.17
N SER A 333 9.00 11.04 21.47
CA SER A 333 9.89 10.96 20.30
C SER A 333 9.31 11.61 19.03
N MET A 334 8.02 11.97 19.05
CA MET A 334 7.32 12.46 17.86
C MET A 334 7.86 13.83 17.42
N ASN A 335 8.38 13.88 16.20
CA ASN A 335 8.74 15.12 15.51
C ASN A 335 7.75 15.39 14.35
N THR A 336 7.44 16.66 14.12
CA THR A 336 6.44 17.11 13.16
C THR A 336 7.00 18.20 12.27
N GLN A 337 6.91 17.99 10.97
CA GLN A 337 7.24 18.99 9.97
C GLN A 337 6.03 19.25 9.08
N VAL A 338 5.52 20.48 9.09
CA VAL A 338 4.42 20.87 8.20
C VAL A 338 4.97 21.06 6.79
N ILE A 339 4.50 20.24 5.85
CA ILE A 339 4.84 20.34 4.43
C ILE A 339 3.91 21.34 3.74
N THR A 340 2.62 21.27 4.05
CA THR A 340 1.59 22.15 3.49
C THR A 340 0.69 22.64 4.61
N PRO A 341 0.54 23.96 4.80
CA PRO A 341 -0.33 24.49 5.84
C PRO A 341 -1.80 24.21 5.52
N PRO A 342 -2.68 24.20 6.54
CA PRO A 342 -4.12 24.08 6.33
C PRO A 342 -4.63 25.20 5.41
N ARG A 343 -5.62 24.90 4.57
CA ARG A 343 -6.29 25.96 3.79
C ARG A 343 -7.09 26.84 4.75
N GLU A 344 -6.66 28.09 4.90
CA GLU A 344 -7.38 29.09 5.70
C GLU A 344 -8.84 29.19 5.22
N GLY A 345 -9.79 29.05 6.15
CA GLY A 345 -11.23 29.12 5.89
C GLY A 345 -12.01 27.81 5.99
N SER A 346 -11.37 26.66 6.27
CA SER A 346 -12.04 25.35 6.31
C SER A 346 -12.02 24.67 7.68
N MET A 347 -12.37 25.40 8.75
CA MET A 347 -12.99 24.76 9.92
C MET A 347 -14.50 24.78 9.72
N GLU A 348 -15.00 23.96 8.80
CA GLU A 348 -16.41 23.59 8.82
C GLU A 348 -16.55 22.50 9.87
N LEU A 349 -17.07 22.88 11.05
CA LEU A 349 -17.53 21.94 12.06
C LEU A 349 -18.63 21.08 11.41
N VAL A 350 -18.29 19.87 11.01
CA VAL A 350 -19.28 18.88 10.59
C VAL A 350 -20.16 18.59 11.79
N THR A 351 -21.38 19.12 11.76
CA THR A 351 -22.41 18.76 12.73
C THR A 351 -22.82 17.31 12.42
N PRO A 352 -22.76 16.37 13.37
CA PRO A 352 -23.16 14.99 13.14
C PRO A 352 -24.64 14.96 12.72
N GLY A 353 -24.93 14.56 11.47
CA GLY A 353 -26.29 14.44 10.94
C GLY A 353 -26.51 14.99 9.53
N ALA A 354 -25.59 15.76 8.96
CA ALA A 354 -25.66 16.15 7.56
C ALA A 354 -25.03 15.04 6.69
N GLN A 355 -25.86 14.21 6.07
CA GLN A 355 -25.42 13.31 5.00
C GLN A 355 -24.67 14.12 3.93
N PRO A 356 -23.49 13.69 3.47
CA PRO A 356 -22.83 14.32 2.33
C PRO A 356 -23.76 14.18 1.14
N ARG A 357 -24.32 15.30 0.68
CA ARG A 357 -25.00 15.34 -0.62
C ARG A 357 -23.93 15.03 -1.64
N GLN A 358 -24.02 13.86 -2.28
CA GLN A 358 -23.24 13.50 -3.46
C GLN A 358 -23.20 14.72 -4.38
N GLU A 359 -21.99 15.25 -4.62
CA GLU A 359 -21.77 16.22 -5.68
C GLU A 359 -22.15 15.51 -6.99
N ALA A 360 -23.32 15.87 -7.52
CA ALA A 360 -23.70 15.50 -8.87
C ALA A 360 -22.64 16.07 -9.83
N PRO A 361 -22.31 15.35 -10.93
CA PRO A 361 -21.39 15.86 -11.92
C PRO A 361 -21.84 17.25 -12.38
N LYS A 362 -21.05 18.30 -12.10
CA LYS A 362 -21.30 19.64 -12.61
C LYS A 362 -21.15 19.59 -14.13
N GLU A 363 -22.27 19.59 -14.82
CA GLU A 363 -22.35 19.83 -16.25
C GLU A 363 -21.73 21.22 -16.51
N VAL A 364 -20.56 21.24 -17.15
CA VAL A 364 -19.81 22.47 -17.40
C VAL A 364 -20.54 23.23 -18.51
N LEU A 365 -21.46 24.11 -18.12
CA LEU A 365 -22.11 25.03 -19.04
C LEU A 365 -21.03 25.88 -19.74
N PRO A 366 -21.10 26.06 -21.07
CA PRO A 366 -20.09 26.81 -21.81
C PRO A 366 -19.99 28.25 -21.29
N PRO A 367 -18.76 28.81 -21.23
CA PRO A 367 -18.56 30.14 -20.70
C PRO A 367 -19.23 31.20 -21.58
N VAL A 368 -19.85 32.19 -20.95
CA VAL A 368 -20.53 33.31 -21.64
C VAL A 368 -19.70 34.56 -21.45
N VAL A 369 -19.48 35.30 -22.53
CA VAL A 369 -18.78 36.59 -22.49
C VAL A 369 -19.81 37.69 -22.29
N GLN A 370 -19.63 38.54 -21.27
CA GLN A 370 -20.49 39.68 -20.98
C GLN A 370 -19.67 40.90 -20.59
N THR A 371 -20.27 42.07 -20.72
CA THR A 371 -19.68 43.33 -20.26
C THR A 371 -19.93 43.55 -18.77
N PHE A 372 -19.09 44.33 -18.10
CA PHE A 372 -19.22 44.57 -16.66
C PHE A 372 -20.60 45.12 -16.22
N PRO A 373 -21.24 46.06 -16.96
CA PRO A 373 -22.57 46.55 -16.61
C PRO A 373 -23.67 45.48 -16.69
N GLU A 374 -23.53 44.47 -17.55
CA GLU A 374 -24.50 43.39 -17.72
C GLU A 374 -24.55 42.44 -16.52
N LEU A 375 -23.51 42.46 -15.66
CA LEU A 375 -23.50 41.69 -14.41
C LEU A 375 -24.64 42.06 -13.45
N VAL A 376 -25.31 43.20 -13.66
CA VAL A 376 -26.53 43.57 -12.93
C VAL A 376 -27.64 42.51 -13.03
N ALA A 377 -27.63 41.69 -14.08
CA ALA A 377 -28.59 40.59 -14.26
C ALA A 377 -28.46 39.48 -13.19
N TYR A 378 -27.34 39.43 -12.46
CA TYR A 378 -27.06 38.41 -11.44
C TYR A 378 -27.11 38.96 -10.01
N VAL A 379 -27.68 40.15 -9.81
CA VAL A 379 -27.93 40.68 -8.46
C VAL A 379 -28.83 39.72 -7.69
N ASP A 380 -28.54 39.57 -6.40
CA ASP A 380 -29.09 38.61 -5.43
C ASP A 380 -28.78 37.13 -5.72
N GLN A 381 -27.84 36.84 -6.63
CA GLN A 381 -27.34 35.48 -6.85
C GLN A 381 -26.02 35.23 -6.10
N SER A 382 -25.81 33.98 -5.68
CA SER A 382 -24.53 33.51 -5.16
C SER A 382 -23.54 33.32 -6.29
N VAL A 383 -22.40 33.98 -6.20
CA VAL A 383 -21.37 34.02 -7.24
C VAL A 383 -19.98 33.84 -6.65
N VAL A 384 -19.12 33.16 -7.39
CA VAL A 384 -17.67 33.10 -7.10
C VAL A 384 -16.95 34.01 -8.09
N LEU A 385 -16.40 35.10 -7.58
CA LEU A 385 -15.60 36.04 -8.35
C LEU A 385 -14.15 35.60 -8.37
N GLU A 386 -13.50 35.68 -9.51
CA GLU A 386 -12.06 35.50 -9.67
C GLU A 386 -11.46 36.82 -10.11
N THR A 387 -10.51 37.33 -9.33
CA THR A 387 -9.80 38.58 -9.64
C THR A 387 -8.61 38.33 -10.57
N HIS A 388 -8.11 39.37 -11.25
CA HIS A 388 -6.88 39.27 -12.06
C HIS A 388 -5.64 38.87 -11.23
N SER A 389 -5.68 39.07 -9.91
CA SER A 389 -4.65 38.62 -8.97
C SER A 389 -4.71 37.11 -8.66
N GLY A 390 -5.70 36.39 -9.20
CA GLY A 390 -5.97 34.98 -8.91
C GLY A 390 -6.69 34.73 -7.58
N ARG A 391 -7.11 35.78 -6.87
CA ARG A 391 -7.90 35.64 -5.62
C ARG A 391 -9.36 35.39 -5.97
N GLN A 392 -9.97 34.45 -5.26
CA GLN A 392 -11.39 34.13 -5.39
C GLN A 392 -12.21 34.68 -4.22
N HIS A 393 -13.40 35.19 -4.50
CA HIS A 393 -14.35 35.71 -3.52
C HIS A 393 -15.71 35.06 -3.72
N ASP A 394 -16.18 34.33 -2.72
CA ASP A 394 -17.51 33.73 -2.68
C ASP A 394 -18.47 34.63 -1.90
N GLY A 395 -19.65 34.92 -2.46
CA GLY A 395 -20.66 35.73 -1.80
C GLY A 395 -21.90 35.97 -2.65
N VAL A 396 -22.82 36.79 -2.14
CA VAL A 396 -24.04 37.19 -2.85
C VAL A 396 -23.81 38.55 -3.50
N LEU A 397 -24.04 38.65 -4.81
CA LEU A 397 -23.89 39.90 -5.54
C LEU A 397 -25.04 40.85 -5.17
N ARG A 398 -24.82 41.90 -4.40
CA ARG A 398 -25.90 42.81 -3.94
C ARG A 398 -26.14 43.97 -4.88
N ARG A 399 -25.09 44.45 -5.54
CA ARG A 399 -25.19 45.63 -6.39
C ARG A 399 -24.10 45.63 -7.46
N VAL A 400 -24.46 46.10 -8.64
CA VAL A 400 -23.51 46.44 -9.72
C VAL A 400 -23.74 47.89 -10.13
N SER A 401 -22.65 48.62 -10.30
CA SER A 401 -22.60 49.97 -10.89
C SER A 401 -21.70 49.96 -12.11
N ALA A 402 -21.56 51.09 -12.79
CA ALA A 402 -20.79 51.18 -14.03
C ALA A 402 -19.34 50.69 -13.94
N LYS A 403 -18.69 50.76 -12.76
CA LYS A 403 -17.26 50.40 -12.59
C LYS A 403 -16.96 49.60 -11.32
N ARG A 404 -17.98 49.28 -10.53
CA ARG A 404 -17.84 48.58 -9.25
C ARG A 404 -19.03 47.69 -8.98
N LEU A 405 -18.78 46.55 -8.37
CA LEU A 405 -19.79 45.70 -7.79
C LEU A 405 -19.61 45.58 -6.28
N TRP A 406 -20.68 45.21 -5.57
CA TRP A 406 -20.68 44.94 -4.14
C TRP A 406 -21.10 43.50 -3.90
N LEU A 407 -20.21 42.76 -3.24
CA LEU A 407 -20.38 41.37 -2.88
C LEU A 407 -20.57 41.27 -1.36
N GLU A 408 -21.66 40.67 -0.93
CA GLU A 408 -21.92 40.33 0.45
C GLU A 408 -21.29 38.98 0.78
N ILE A 409 -20.30 38.97 1.68
CA ILE A 409 -19.51 37.80 2.05
C ILE A 409 -19.84 37.44 3.50
N ASN A 410 -20.15 36.17 3.74
CA ASN A 410 -20.31 35.65 5.10
C ASN A 410 -18.92 35.34 5.68
N VAL A 411 -18.55 36.02 6.77
CA VAL A 411 -17.28 35.80 7.48
C VAL A 411 -17.56 35.47 8.95
N GLY A 412 -17.42 34.19 9.29
CA GLY A 412 -17.78 33.69 10.63
C GLY A 412 -19.27 33.87 10.92
N SER A 413 -19.63 34.64 11.95
CA SER A 413 -21.01 34.94 12.33
C SER A 413 -21.54 36.29 11.83
N GLY A 414 -20.73 37.01 11.02
CA GLY A 414 -21.06 38.34 10.51
C GLY A 414 -21.12 38.39 8.98
N VAL A 415 -21.79 39.42 8.47
CA VAL A 415 -21.93 39.71 7.05
C VAL A 415 -21.09 40.94 6.71
N VAL A 416 -20.23 40.85 5.70
CA VAL A 416 -19.38 41.96 5.24
C VAL A 416 -19.64 42.24 3.78
N GLU A 417 -19.98 43.48 3.46
CA GLU A 417 -20.11 43.95 2.08
C GLU A 417 -18.75 44.44 1.57
N ARG A 418 -18.29 43.87 0.46
CA ARG A 418 -17.01 44.20 -0.19
C ARG A 418 -17.26 44.79 -1.57
N SER A 419 -16.72 45.98 -1.83
CA SER A 419 -16.73 46.57 -3.17
C SER A 419 -15.54 46.10 -4.00
N ILE A 420 -15.76 45.64 -5.23
CA ILE A 420 -14.72 45.20 -6.17
C ILE A 420 -14.83 46.06 -7.45
N PRO A 421 -13.74 46.71 -7.91
CA PRO A 421 -13.73 47.45 -9.16
C PRO A 421 -13.63 46.53 -10.39
N GLU A 422 -14.14 47.01 -11.52
CA GLU A 422 -14.11 46.30 -12.82
C GLU A 422 -12.71 45.83 -13.19
N GLU A 423 -11.70 46.69 -13.02
CA GLU A 423 -10.29 46.42 -13.32
C GLU A 423 -9.64 45.32 -12.47
N GLU A 424 -10.26 44.94 -11.34
CA GLU A 424 -9.78 43.85 -10.49
C GLU A 424 -10.45 42.51 -10.85
N LEU A 425 -11.61 42.54 -11.54
CA LEU A 425 -12.42 41.36 -11.79
C LEU A 425 -12.05 40.68 -13.12
N ALA A 426 -11.63 39.41 -13.06
CA ALA A 426 -11.28 38.63 -14.25
C ALA A 426 -12.46 37.77 -14.75
N SER A 427 -13.21 37.13 -13.84
CA SER A 427 -14.39 36.33 -14.20
C SER A 427 -15.35 36.13 -13.03
N LEU A 428 -16.57 35.74 -13.33
CA LEU A 428 -17.63 35.46 -12.36
C LEU A 428 -18.24 34.09 -12.64
N THR A 429 -18.31 33.21 -11.65
CA THR A 429 -18.93 31.88 -11.77
C THR A 429 -20.24 31.84 -10.99
N LEU A 430 -21.34 31.48 -11.65
CA LEU A 430 -22.66 31.37 -11.03
C LEU A 430 -22.77 30.06 -10.23
N ASN A 431 -23.74 30.01 -9.30
CA ASN A 431 -24.12 28.78 -8.60
C ASN A 431 -24.51 27.61 -9.54
N THR A 432 -24.95 27.92 -10.77
CA THR A 432 -25.26 26.96 -11.84
C THR A 432 -24.01 26.32 -12.46
N GLY A 433 -22.80 26.78 -12.09
CA GLY A 433 -21.53 26.32 -12.68
C GLY A 433 -21.14 27.04 -13.97
N GLN A 434 -21.97 27.98 -14.45
CA GLN A 434 -21.67 28.78 -15.64
C GLN A 434 -20.62 29.86 -15.32
N LYS A 435 -19.54 29.90 -16.12
CA LYS A 435 -18.48 30.91 -16.01
C LYS A 435 -18.75 32.09 -16.95
N ILE A 436 -18.75 33.29 -16.42
CA ILE A 436 -18.90 34.55 -17.14
C ILE A 436 -17.53 35.21 -17.25
N LEU A 437 -17.09 35.43 -18.49
CA LEU A 437 -15.85 36.13 -18.82
C LEU A 437 -16.17 37.59 -19.13
N LEU A 438 -15.35 38.51 -18.63
CA LEU A 438 -15.55 39.95 -18.86
C LEU A 438 -14.91 40.40 -20.16
N GLN A 439 -15.69 41.10 -20.99
CA GLN A 439 -15.20 41.75 -22.20
C GLN A 439 -14.70 43.16 -21.86
N GLU A 440 -13.44 43.46 -22.19
CA GLU A 440 -12.90 44.80 -22.07
C GLU A 440 -13.65 45.77 -23.00
N PRO A 441 -14.08 46.94 -22.54
CA PRO A 441 -14.74 47.93 -23.41
C PRO A 441 -13.71 48.50 -24.40
N GLU A 442 -13.96 48.32 -25.70
CA GLU A 442 -13.18 49.01 -26.74
C GLU A 442 -13.27 50.54 -26.54
N PRO A 443 -12.15 51.27 -26.59
CA PRO A 443 -12.17 52.72 -26.48
C PRO A 443 -12.79 53.33 -27.74
N ALA A 444 -13.87 54.07 -27.56
CA ALA A 444 -14.47 54.90 -28.59
C ALA A 444 -13.68 56.20 -28.80
N ASP A 445 -13.71 56.65 -30.06
CA ASP A 445 -13.31 57.97 -30.63
C ASP A 445 -11.81 58.08 -31.02
N LEU A 446 -11.38 58.51 -32.22
CA LEU A 446 -11.89 59.53 -33.15
C LEU A 446 -11.37 59.29 -34.61
N GLU A 447 -12.27 59.57 -35.57
CA GLU A 447 -12.10 60.18 -36.90
C GLU A 447 -10.77 60.06 -37.69
N SER A 448 -10.86 59.51 -38.93
CA SER A 448 -10.43 60.14 -40.21
C SER A 448 -10.67 59.17 -41.39
N GLY A 449 -11.53 59.54 -42.35
CA GLY A 449 -11.86 58.73 -43.55
C GLY A 449 -10.80 58.79 -44.66
N PRO A 450 -11.19 58.66 -45.94
CA PRO A 450 -12.01 57.63 -46.59
C PRO A 450 -11.23 56.95 -47.75
N MET A 451 -11.55 55.72 -48.18
CA MET A 451 -11.37 55.33 -49.60
C MET A 451 -12.03 53.99 -49.99
N ALA A 452 -13.10 54.14 -50.79
CA ALA A 452 -13.39 53.45 -52.05
C ALA A 452 -13.34 51.90 -52.17
N THR A 453 -14.53 51.38 -52.51
CA THR A 453 -14.81 50.40 -53.61
C THR A 453 -14.36 48.95 -53.40
N GLN A 454 -15.15 47.88 -53.62
CA GLN A 454 -16.18 47.60 -54.64
C GLN A 454 -17.13 46.49 -54.16
N GLY A 455 -18.34 46.44 -54.74
CA GLY A 455 -19.00 45.16 -55.08
C GLY A 455 -20.27 44.78 -54.33
N SER A 456 -21.42 45.36 -54.71
CA SER A 456 -22.69 44.62 -54.84
C SER A 456 -22.73 43.96 -56.24
N PRO A 457 -23.68 43.07 -56.62
CA PRO A 457 -25.01 42.75 -56.03
C PRO A 457 -25.34 41.22 -55.98
N ASN A 458 -26.37 40.73 -55.28
CA ASN A 458 -27.80 40.57 -55.66
C ASN A 458 -28.49 39.93 -54.43
N SER A 459 -29.59 40.40 -53.83
CA SER A 459 -30.98 40.67 -54.28
C SER A 459 -31.84 39.44 -54.63
N ALA A 460 -33.08 39.47 -54.08
CA ALA A 460 -34.31 38.69 -54.36
C ALA A 460 -34.58 37.51 -53.39
N ASP A 461 -35.49 37.66 -52.41
CA ASP A 461 -36.98 37.68 -52.46
C ASP A 461 -37.52 36.33 -51.94
N LEU A 462 -38.17 36.27 -50.77
CA LEU A 462 -39.56 36.64 -50.42
C LEU A 462 -40.53 35.43 -50.49
N THR A 463 -41.09 35.13 -49.32
CA THR A 463 -42.52 34.81 -49.03
C THR A 463 -43.12 33.42 -49.25
N GLY A 464 -43.79 32.98 -48.17
CA GLY A 464 -45.11 32.30 -48.15
C GLY A 464 -45.11 30.79 -48.42
N ALA A 465 -45.96 29.95 -47.85
CA ALA A 465 -47.09 30.07 -46.93
C ALA A 465 -47.38 28.64 -46.38
N ALA A 466 -47.79 28.49 -45.13
CA ALA A 466 -49.15 28.09 -44.71
C ALA A 466 -49.36 26.60 -44.33
N ASP A 467 -49.93 26.48 -43.13
CA ASP A 467 -50.98 25.56 -42.66
C ASP A 467 -50.65 24.22 -41.96
N SER A 468 -51.27 24.10 -40.79
CA SER A 468 -51.41 22.89 -39.92
C SER A 468 -52.63 22.07 -40.42
N PRO A 469 -53.10 20.91 -39.84
CA PRO A 469 -53.42 20.62 -38.42
C PRO A 469 -53.12 19.14 -37.99
N GLU A 470 -52.87 18.76 -36.71
CA GLU A 470 -53.78 18.45 -35.57
C GLU A 470 -53.95 16.92 -35.27
N VAL A 471 -53.58 16.54 -34.04
CA VAL A 471 -54.11 15.56 -33.03
C VAL A 471 -54.52 14.11 -33.40
N GLU A 472 -54.02 13.13 -32.61
CA GLU A 472 -54.78 12.08 -31.86
C GLU A 472 -53.77 11.13 -31.13
N THR A 473 -53.66 11.17 -29.79
CA THR A 473 -54.27 10.29 -28.74
C THR A 473 -53.77 8.83 -28.61
N ALA A 474 -53.47 8.50 -27.35
CA ALA A 474 -52.97 7.26 -26.70
C ALA A 474 -53.82 5.97 -26.96
N PRO A 475 -53.46 4.74 -26.47
CA PRO A 475 -53.42 4.45 -25.02
C PRO A 475 -52.42 3.35 -24.54
N ALA A 476 -52.42 3.20 -23.21
CA ALA A 476 -51.68 2.22 -22.40
C ALA A 476 -52.34 0.84 -22.31
N GLU A 477 -51.56 -0.21 -22.03
CA GLU A 477 -52.00 -1.40 -21.28
C GLU A 477 -50.88 -1.95 -20.38
N SER A 478 -51.31 -2.53 -19.26
CA SER A 478 -50.58 -3.02 -18.09
C SER A 478 -50.64 -4.55 -18.03
N SER A 479 -49.62 -5.20 -17.46
CA SER A 479 -49.62 -6.48 -16.69
C SER A 479 -48.16 -6.97 -16.62
N GLY A 480 -47.54 -7.38 -15.52
CA GLY A 480 -48.02 -7.83 -14.23
C GLY A 480 -47.18 -9.06 -13.85
N ASN A 481 -46.29 -8.97 -12.86
CA ASN A 481 -45.95 -10.14 -12.04
C ASN A 481 -45.41 -9.70 -10.68
N LEU A 482 -46.23 -9.95 -9.66
CA LEU A 482 -45.93 -9.80 -8.24
C LEU A 482 -45.16 -11.04 -7.77
N THR A 483 -44.06 -10.84 -7.06
CA THR A 483 -43.55 -11.82 -6.09
C THR A 483 -43.27 -11.06 -4.80
N SER A 484 -43.86 -11.54 -3.73
CA SER A 484 -44.01 -10.90 -2.41
C SER A 484 -42.68 -10.55 -1.73
N PRO A 485 -42.62 -9.49 -0.89
CA PRO A 485 -41.54 -9.30 0.07
C PRO A 485 -41.61 -10.35 1.20
N PRO A 486 -40.48 -10.75 1.80
CA PRO A 486 -40.46 -11.73 2.87
C PRO A 486 -41.12 -11.16 4.14
N VAL A 487 -41.88 -12.02 4.80
CA VAL A 487 -42.52 -11.79 6.10
C VAL A 487 -41.45 -11.48 7.14
N VAL A 488 -41.50 -10.26 7.71
CA VAL A 488 -40.71 -9.87 8.88
C VAL A 488 -41.28 -10.61 10.08
N VAL A 489 -40.52 -11.58 10.59
CA VAL A 489 -40.77 -12.21 11.89
C VAL A 489 -40.23 -11.21 12.93
N ASP A 490 -41.11 -10.37 13.45
CA ASP A 490 -40.78 -9.38 14.48
C ASP A 490 -40.76 -10.11 15.83
N ASP A 491 -39.56 -10.54 16.24
CA ASP A 491 -39.33 -11.38 17.42
C ASP A 491 -39.76 -10.65 18.71
N GLU A 492 -40.51 -11.34 19.57
CA GLU A 492 -41.11 -10.76 20.79
C GLU A 492 -40.02 -10.18 21.74
N GLN A 493 -38.84 -10.78 21.69
CA GLN A 493 -37.65 -10.40 22.46
C GLN A 493 -37.07 -9.04 22.01
N THR A 494 -37.04 -8.77 20.71
CA THR A 494 -36.59 -7.48 20.15
C THR A 494 -37.52 -6.34 20.56
N ARG A 495 -38.83 -6.60 20.66
CA ARG A 495 -39.79 -5.61 21.17
C ARG A 495 -39.54 -5.29 22.64
N GLN A 496 -39.28 -6.29 23.47
CA GLN A 496 -38.99 -6.10 24.89
C GLN A 496 -37.71 -5.27 25.11
N TYR A 497 -36.67 -5.50 24.30
CA TYR A 497 -35.41 -4.76 24.42
C TYR A 497 -35.53 -3.32 23.91
N ARG A 498 -36.39 -3.05 22.92
CA ARG A 498 -36.66 -1.68 22.47
C ARG A 498 -37.27 -0.80 23.58
N GLU A 499 -38.04 -1.37 24.50
CA GLU A 499 -38.59 -0.63 25.66
C GLU A 499 -37.51 -0.21 26.68
N LEU A 500 -36.30 -0.74 26.54
CA LEU A 500 -35.14 -0.42 27.38
C LEU A 500 -34.22 0.63 26.75
N ILE A 501 -34.50 1.09 25.53
CA ILE A 501 -33.72 2.14 24.87
C ILE A 501 -33.75 3.42 25.73
N GLY A 502 -32.56 4.01 25.93
CA GLY A 502 -32.33 5.17 26.78
C GLY A 502 -32.21 4.86 28.27
N LYS A 503 -32.41 3.62 28.71
CA LYS A 503 -32.24 3.22 30.13
C LYS A 503 -30.84 2.67 30.38
N ASN A 504 -30.40 2.82 31.63
CA ASN A 504 -29.20 2.15 32.11
C ASN A 504 -29.51 0.66 32.32
N VAL A 505 -28.78 -0.21 31.63
CA VAL A 505 -28.98 -1.65 31.61
C VAL A 505 -27.66 -2.37 31.82
N THR A 506 -27.72 -3.53 32.46
CA THR A 506 -26.60 -4.48 32.55
C THR A 506 -26.86 -5.63 31.60
N ILE A 507 -25.95 -5.83 30.65
CA ILE A 507 -26.01 -6.88 29.63
C ILE A 507 -25.00 -7.97 29.98
N THR A 508 -25.46 -9.21 30.01
CA THR A 508 -24.62 -10.40 30.13
C THR A 508 -24.72 -11.19 28.82
N ALA A 509 -23.60 -11.26 28.09
CA ALA A 509 -23.48 -12.04 26.86
C ALA A 509 -22.84 -13.41 27.12
N ASP A 510 -22.84 -14.27 26.11
CA ASP A 510 -22.24 -15.60 26.17
C ASP A 510 -20.74 -15.59 26.41
N GLU A 511 -20.06 -14.56 25.90
CA GLU A 511 -18.63 -14.34 26.03
C GLU A 511 -18.35 -12.95 26.63
N GLY A 512 -17.45 -12.92 27.62
CA GLY A 512 -17.00 -11.68 28.26
C GLY A 512 -17.72 -11.32 29.57
N PRO A 513 -17.22 -10.27 30.27
CA PRO A 513 -17.81 -9.81 31.53
C PRO A 513 -19.12 -9.05 31.30
N ALA A 514 -20.04 -9.12 32.26
CA ALA A 514 -21.27 -8.32 32.23
C ALA A 514 -20.95 -6.82 32.21
N ARG A 515 -21.63 -6.06 31.34
CA ARG A 515 -21.36 -4.62 31.14
C ARG A 515 -22.61 -3.81 31.43
N THR A 516 -22.42 -2.71 32.17
CA THR A 516 -23.50 -1.79 32.53
C THR A 516 -23.34 -0.48 31.77
N GLY A 517 -24.37 -0.07 31.04
CA GLY A 517 -24.36 1.15 30.24
C GLY A 517 -25.75 1.55 29.76
N ILE A 518 -25.83 2.61 28.95
CA ILE A 518 -27.10 3.09 28.39
C ILE A 518 -27.37 2.35 27.08
N LEU A 519 -28.54 1.72 26.97
CA LEU A 519 -28.96 1.08 25.72
C LEU A 519 -29.32 2.15 24.69
N GLN A 520 -28.58 2.23 23.58
CA GLN A 520 -28.76 3.29 22.57
C GLN A 520 -29.71 2.86 21.45
N ALA A 521 -29.58 1.62 20.97
CA ALA A 521 -30.36 1.10 19.86
C ALA A 521 -30.55 -0.42 19.99
N VAL A 522 -31.66 -0.90 19.43
CA VAL A 522 -31.99 -2.33 19.30
C VAL A 522 -32.53 -2.54 17.89
N ASP A 523 -31.71 -3.11 17.04
CA ASP A 523 -32.01 -3.44 15.66
C ASP A 523 -32.51 -4.89 15.54
N GLN A 524 -32.65 -5.41 14.33
CA GLN A 524 -33.24 -6.74 14.11
C GLN A 524 -32.33 -7.90 14.52
N ASP A 525 -31.02 -7.69 14.53
CA ASP A 525 -29.98 -8.70 14.75
C ASP A 525 -28.99 -8.33 15.89
N HIS A 526 -28.87 -7.04 16.23
CA HIS A 526 -27.93 -6.57 17.24
C HIS A 526 -28.50 -5.44 18.12
N LEU A 527 -27.85 -5.19 19.25
CA LEU A 527 -28.08 -4.01 20.09
C LEU A 527 -26.79 -3.25 20.37
N THR A 528 -26.95 -1.98 20.70
CA THR A 528 -25.84 -1.06 21.00
C THR A 528 -25.92 -0.55 22.45
N LEU A 529 -24.88 -0.81 23.23
CA LEU A 529 -24.74 -0.39 24.63
C LEU A 529 -23.61 0.64 24.79
N SER A 530 -23.93 1.84 25.25
CA SER A 530 -22.96 2.90 25.55
C SER A 530 -22.51 2.83 27.01
N VAL A 531 -21.26 2.46 27.26
CA VAL A 531 -20.68 2.34 28.61
C VAL A 531 -19.74 3.52 28.90
N PRO A 532 -19.94 4.26 30.00
CA PRO A 532 -19.04 5.34 30.38
C PRO A 532 -17.69 4.79 30.85
N MET A 533 -16.60 5.23 30.23
CA MET A 533 -15.23 4.84 30.56
C MET A 533 -14.34 6.09 30.65
N GLY A 534 -14.05 6.52 31.88
CA GLY A 534 -13.25 7.72 32.14
C GLY A 534 -14.00 9.01 31.77
N ALA A 535 -13.47 9.77 30.81
CA ALA A 535 -14.04 11.06 30.36
C ALA A 535 -14.92 10.94 29.09
N GLY A 536 -15.18 9.73 28.60
CA GLY A 536 -15.97 9.47 27.39
C GLY A 536 -16.81 8.19 27.49
N ASN A 537 -17.52 7.85 26.40
CA ASN A 537 -18.36 6.66 26.30
C ASN A 537 -17.78 5.72 25.25
N ILE A 538 -17.83 4.40 25.51
CA ILE A 538 -17.50 3.36 24.55
C ILE A 538 -18.78 2.62 24.18
N GLU A 539 -19.03 2.46 22.88
CA GLU A 539 -20.18 1.70 22.38
C GLU A 539 -19.81 0.23 22.16
N PHE A 540 -20.67 -0.66 22.64
CA PHE A 540 -20.55 -2.10 22.48
C PHE A 540 -21.72 -2.64 21.68
N PHE A 541 -21.41 -3.45 20.68
CA PHE A 541 -22.39 -4.12 19.83
C PHE A 541 -22.52 -5.57 20.30
N TYR A 542 -23.75 -6.02 20.53
CA TYR A 542 -24.06 -7.39 20.91
C TYR A 542 -25.06 -7.98 19.93
N ASP A 543 -24.77 -9.17 19.41
CA ASP A 543 -25.76 -9.95 18.68
C ASP A 543 -26.89 -10.38 19.61
N LEU A 544 -28.14 -10.24 19.18
CA LEU A 544 -29.32 -10.61 19.99
C LEU A 544 -29.28 -12.05 20.49
N ASN A 545 -28.73 -12.95 19.65
CA ASN A 545 -28.56 -14.37 19.97
C ASN A 545 -27.47 -14.67 21.00
N SER A 546 -26.55 -13.71 21.24
CA SER A 546 -25.44 -13.87 22.19
C SER A 546 -25.79 -13.38 23.60
N ILE A 547 -26.96 -12.77 23.79
CA ILE A 547 -27.34 -12.15 25.06
C ILE A 547 -28.09 -13.15 25.92
N ARG A 548 -27.51 -13.50 27.08
CA ARG A 548 -28.16 -14.34 28.08
C ARG A 548 -29.20 -13.58 28.89
N SER A 549 -28.89 -12.34 29.27
CA SER A 549 -29.79 -11.51 30.06
C SER A 549 -29.51 -10.02 29.92
N ILE A 550 -30.58 -9.23 29.96
CA ILE A 550 -30.54 -7.77 30.07
C ILE A 550 -31.43 -7.33 31.22
N GLU A 551 -30.86 -6.60 32.18
CA GLU A 551 -31.58 -6.10 33.35
C GLU A 551 -31.46 -4.59 33.42
N ALA A 552 -32.57 -3.89 33.68
CA ALA A 552 -32.50 -2.46 33.95
C ALA A 552 -31.81 -2.24 35.31
N ALA A 553 -30.71 -1.48 35.28
CA ALA A 553 -30.02 -1.08 36.50
C ALA A 553 -30.94 -0.13 37.29
N ARG A 554 -31.26 -0.48 38.54
CA ARG A 554 -32.12 0.31 39.43
C ARG A 554 -31.51 1.64 39.83
#